data_AF-R0M152-F1
#
_entry.id   AF-R0M152-F1
#
_cell.length_a   1.000
_cell.length_b   1.000
_cell.length_c   1.000
_cell.angle_alpha   90.00
_cell.angle_beta   90.00
_cell.angle_gamma   90.00
#
_symmetry.space_group_name_H-M   'P 1'
#
loop_
_entity.id
_entity.type
_entity.pdbx_description
1 polymer ?
#
loop_
_entity_poly.entity_id
_entity_poly.type
_entity_poly.pdbx_seq_one_letter_code
_entity_poly.pdbx_strand_id
1 'polypeptide(L)' 'MSSQKKSKSSVFPVSRLKKILQSNESVGKIGASVPVVACKAIELFLKEFVDKCLKKSKTKAVKRFKMNT' A
#
# COMPACT_ATOMS: atom_id res chain seq x y z
N MET A 1 -17.31 -29.25 7.56
CA MET A 1 -15.94 -28.76 7.84
C MET A 1 -15.24 -28.50 6.52
N SER A 2 -15.21 -27.25 6.06
CA SER A 2 -14.27 -26.81 5.00
C SER A 2 -14.23 -25.29 4.96
N SER A 3 -13.63 -24.68 6.00
CA SER A 3 -13.23 -23.27 5.96
C SER A 3 -12.09 -23.11 4.97
N GLN A 4 -12.42 -22.94 3.69
CA GLN A 4 -11.44 -22.56 2.66
C GLN A 4 -10.87 -21.20 3.05
N LYS A 5 -9.64 -21.25 3.55
CA LYS A 5 -8.82 -20.11 3.95
C LYS A 5 -8.72 -19.18 2.74
N LYS A 6 -9.51 -18.09 2.72
CA LYS A 6 -9.46 -17.05 1.68
C LYS A 6 -7.99 -16.70 1.48
N SER A 7 -7.48 -17.00 0.28
CA SER A 7 -6.12 -16.69 -0.13
C SER A 7 -5.81 -15.26 0.28
N LYS A 8 -4.63 -15.02 0.85
CA LYS A 8 -4.12 -13.71 1.23
C LYS A 8 -4.04 -12.80 -0.03
N SER A 9 -5.18 -12.34 -0.52
CA SER A 9 -5.26 -11.31 -1.53
C SER A 9 -4.69 -10.08 -0.87
N SER A 10 -3.58 -9.55 -1.40
CA SER A 10 -3.07 -8.27 -0.97
C SER A 10 -4.23 -7.27 -0.88
N VAL A 11 -4.24 -6.46 0.19
CA VAL A 11 -5.31 -5.46 0.43
C VAL A 11 -5.45 -4.52 -0.77
N PHE A 12 -4.41 -4.41 -1.59
CA PHE A 12 -4.39 -3.62 -2.81
C PHE A 12 -4.79 -4.44 -4.05
N PRO A 13 -5.73 -3.94 -4.87
CA PRO A 13 -6.09 -4.58 -6.12
C PRO A 13 -4.92 -4.49 -7.13
N VAL A 14 -4.31 -5.63 -7.41
CA VAL A 14 -3.16 -5.77 -8.33
C VAL A 14 -3.45 -5.14 -9.70
N SER A 15 -4.67 -5.26 -10.21
CA SER A 15 -5.11 -4.68 -11.48
C SER A 15 -5.04 -3.15 -11.51
N ARG A 16 -5.29 -2.47 -10.37
CA ARG A 16 -5.20 -1.02 -10.29
C ARG A 16 -3.75 -0.57 -10.26
N LEU A 17 -2.92 -1.28 -9.50
CA LEU A 17 -1.50 -1.00 -9.44
C LEU A 17 -0.84 -1.19 -10.82
N LYS A 18 -1.17 -2.28 -11.52
CA LYS A 18 -0.73 -2.50 -12.92
C LYS A 18 -1.10 -1.32 -13.84
N LYS A 19 -2.34 -0.81 -13.77
CA LYS A 19 -2.77 0.37 -14.57
C LYS A 19 -1.96 1.62 -14.23
N ILE A 20 -1.65 1.85 -12.95
CA ILE A 20 -0.86 3.01 -12.50
C ILE A 20 0.60 2.89 -12.95
N LEU A 21 1.20 1.70 -12.87
CA LEU A 21 2.56 1.52 -13.37
C LEU A 21 2.61 1.68 -14.91
N GLN A 22 1.61 1.16 -15.63
CA GLN A 22 1.53 1.27 -17.09
C GLN A 22 1.09 2.63 -17.61
N SER A 23 0.58 3.53 -16.76
CA SER A 23 0.30 4.92 -17.16
C SER A 23 1.57 5.76 -17.31
N ASN A 24 2.72 5.26 -16.85
CA ASN A 24 4.01 5.89 -17.09
C ASN A 24 4.56 5.39 -18.42
N GLU A 25 4.70 6.29 -19.40
CA GLU A 25 5.18 5.96 -20.75
C GLU A 25 6.57 5.31 -20.75
N SER A 26 7.41 5.62 -19.77
CA SER A 26 8.76 5.06 -19.63
C SER A 26 8.80 3.61 -19.11
N VAL A 27 7.70 3.09 -18.55
CA VAL A 27 7.69 1.78 -17.88
C VAL A 27 7.42 0.62 -18.85
N GLY A 28 6.73 0.87 -19.97
CA GLY A 28 6.50 -0.13 -21.02
C GLY A 28 5.81 -1.42 -20.52
N LYS A 29 6.39 -2.59 -20.86
CA LYS A 29 5.85 -3.91 -20.47
C LYS A 29 6.42 -4.34 -19.12
N ILE A 30 5.54 -4.79 -18.22
CA ILE A 30 5.88 -5.14 -16.84
C ILE A 30 5.63 -6.64 -16.61
N GLY A 31 6.56 -7.31 -15.94
CA GLY A 31 6.41 -8.70 -15.52
C GLY A 31 5.28 -8.89 -14.50
N ALA A 32 4.62 -10.05 -14.52
CA ALA A 32 3.47 -10.33 -13.65
C ALA A 32 3.80 -10.31 -12.14
N SER A 33 5.07 -10.53 -11.78
CA SER A 33 5.54 -10.51 -10.38
C SER A 33 5.69 -9.09 -9.80
N VAL A 34 5.98 -8.09 -10.64
CA VAL A 34 6.29 -6.73 -10.19
C VAL A 34 5.10 -6.09 -9.46
N PRO A 35 3.86 -6.14 -9.97
CA PRO A 35 2.72 -5.59 -9.25
C PRO A 35 2.49 -6.25 -7.88
N VAL A 36 2.73 -7.56 -7.77
CA VAL A 36 2.51 -8.30 -6.52
C VAL A 36 3.49 -7.87 -5.44
N VAL A 37 4.77 -7.73 -5.80
CA VAL A 37 5.81 -7.26 -4.86
C VAL A 37 5.58 -5.80 -4.47
N ALA A 38 5.24 -4.94 -5.43
CA ALA A 38 4.93 -3.54 -5.18
C ALA A 38 3.73 -3.38 -4.22
N CYS A 39 2.69 -4.19 -4.36
CA CYS A 39 1.57 -4.20 -3.41
C CYS A 39 2.03 -4.48 -1.97
N LYS A 40 2.97 -5.43 -1.78
CA LYS A 40 3.47 -5.73 -0.43
C LYS A 40 4.39 -4.63 0.11
N ALA A 41 5.20 -4.02 -0.75
CA ALA A 41 6.04 -2.88 -0.39
C ALA A 41 5.20 -1.67 0.05
N ILE A 42 4.10 -1.38 -0.65
CA ILE A 42 3.18 -0.28 -0.30
C ILE A 42 2.49 -0.53 1.03
N GLU A 43 2.12 -1.78 1.33
CA GLU A 43 1.52 -2.15 2.63
C GLU A 43 2.49 -1.87 3.79
N LEU A 44 3.76 -2.26 3.64
CA LEU A 44 4.81 -2.00 4.62
C LEU A 44 5.10 -0.49 4.75
N PHE A 45 5.18 0.20 3.60
CA PHE A 45 5.39 1.64 3.56
C PHE A 45 4.28 2.40 4.28
N LEU A 46 3.01 2.08 4.03
CA LEU A 46 1.88 2.76 4.68
C LEU A 46 1.86 2.50 6.19
N LYS A 47 2.20 1.28 6.62
CA LYS A 47 2.31 0.98 8.05
C LYS A 47 3.38 1.84 8.72
N GLU A 48 4.58 1.86 8.14
CA GLU A 48 5.68 2.67 8.66
C GLU A 48 5.39 4.18 8.59
N PHE A 49 4.74 4.64 7.52
CA PHE A 49 4.32 6.02 7.35
C PHE A 49 3.34 6.44 8.45
N VAL A 50 2.30 5.64 8.70
CA VAL A 50 1.30 5.91 9.74
C VAL A 50 1.96 5.87 11.13
N ASP A 51 2.84 4.91 11.40
CA ASP A 51 3.56 4.81 12.68
C ASP A 51 4.43 6.06 12.94
N LYS A 52 5.16 6.54 11.92
CA LYS A 52 5.95 7.77 12.01
C LYS A 52 5.08 9.01 12.22
N CYS A 53 3.97 9.12 11.49
CA CYS A 53 2.99 10.19 11.65
C CYS A 53 2.37 10.20 13.04
N LEU A 54 1.98 9.03 13.57
CA LEU A 54 1.45 8.89 14.91
C LEU A 54 2.48 9.23 15.98
N LYS A 55 3.75 8.80 15.81
CA LYS A 55 4.83 9.18 16.72
C LYS A 55 4.99 10.70 16.80
N LYS A 56 4.97 11.41 15.67
CA LYS A 56 4.98 12.89 15.63
C LYS A 56 3.71 13.53 16.21
N SER A 57 2.55 12.89 16.02
CA SER A 57 1.24 13.38 16.49
C SER A 57 1.04 13.20 18.00
N LYS A 58 1.55 12.10 18.58
CA LYS A 58 1.53 11.84 20.03
C LYS A 58 2.28 12.92 20.80
N THR A 59 3.39 13.43 20.25
CA THR A 59 4.13 14.57 20.83
C THR A 59 3.27 15.83 20.93
N LYS A 60 2.24 15.95 20.08
CA LYS A 60 1.30 17.08 20.05
C LYS A 60 -0.07 16.76 20.70
N ALA A 61 -0.23 15.58 21.34
CA ALA A 61 -1.46 15.13 21.99
C ALA A 61 -2.75 15.21 21.13
N VAL A 62 -2.63 15.10 19.80
CA VAL A 62 -3.77 15.15 18.88
C VAL A 62 -4.24 13.75 18.50
N LYS A 63 -5.50 13.42 18.83
CA LYS A 63 -6.17 12.14 18.53
C LYS A 63 -6.38 11.88 17.02
N ARG A 64 -6.23 12.89 16.16
CA ARG A 64 -6.55 12.81 14.73
C ARG A 64 -5.43 13.45 13.92
N PHE A 65 -4.83 12.67 13.02
CA PHE A 65 -3.80 13.18 12.11
C PHE A 65 -4.44 14.14 11.12
N LYS A 66 -4.06 15.42 11.17
CA LYS A 66 -4.51 16.47 10.25
C LYS A 66 -3.32 16.85 9.39
N MET A 67 -3.41 16.57 8.09
CA MET A 67 -2.40 17.00 7.12
C MET A 67 -2.74 18.45 6.76
N ASN A 68 -1.97 19.42 7.25
CA ASN A 68 -2.09 20.80 6.78
C ASN A 68 -1.41 20.87 5.41
N THR A 69 -2.22 21.10 4.37
CA THR A 69 -1.82 21.51 3.02
C THR A 69 -1.31 22.93 3.02
#